data_AF-A0A2W6ZL90-F1
#
_entry.id   AF-A0A2W6ZL90-F1
#
_cell.length_a   1.000
_cell.length_b   1.000
_cell.length_c   1.000
_cell.angle_alpha   90.00
_cell.angle_beta   90.00
_cell.angle_gamma   90.00
#
_symmetry.space_group_name_H-M   'P 1'
#
loop_
_entity.id
_entity.type
_entity.pdbx_description
1 polymer ?
#
loop_
_entity_poly.entity_id
_entity_poly.type
_entity_poly.pdbx_seq_one_letter_code
_entity_poly.pdbx_strand_id
1 'polypeptide(L)'
;MAWYLVFWRNRSTATVVPAASASQARRRASARQKRGYGSITAARRANAADSHLIRKGAWVRRRRDGSSPQFGSAPSKARARRQRSRYRFWL
;
A
#
# COMPACT_ATOMS: atom_id res chain seq x y z
N MET A 1 -11.68 7.17 -12.85
CA MET A 1 -11.53 5.83 -12.22
C MET A 1 -10.38 5.87 -11.22
N ALA A 2 -10.55 5.35 -10.00
CA ALA A 2 -9.51 5.36 -8.97
C ALA A 2 -8.91 3.96 -8.77
N TRP A 3 -7.68 3.91 -8.26
CA TRP A 3 -7.04 2.66 -7.85
C TRP A 3 -7.35 2.37 -6.39
N TYR A 4 -7.64 1.10 -6.09
CA TYR A 4 -7.87 0.60 -4.74
C TYR A 4 -6.86 -0.50 -4.40
N LEU A 5 -6.42 -0.48 -3.16
CA LEU A 5 -5.57 -1.49 -2.54
C LEU A 5 -6.45 -2.36 -1.63
N VAL A 6 -6.61 -3.62 -2.01
CA VAL A 6 -7.40 -4.60 -1.25
C VAL A 6 -6.47 -5.54 -0.50
N PHE A 7 -6.60 -5.55 0.82
CA PHE A 7 -5.76 -6.31 1.74
C PHE A 7 -6.44 -7.60 2.17
N TRP A 8 -5.66 -8.67 2.23
CA TRP A 8 -6.13 -10.01 2.57
C TRP A 8 -5.56 -10.46 3.91
N ARG A 9 -6.29 -11.32 4.64
CA ARG A 9 -5.86 -11.80 5.96
C ARG A 9 -4.54 -12.57 5.90
N ASN A 10 -4.39 -13.44 4.90
CA ASN A 10 -3.24 -14.36 4.81
C ASN A 10 -2.19 -13.88 3.80
N ARG A 11 -2.27 -12.60 3.36
CA ARG A 11 -1.33 -12.04 2.40
C ARG A 11 -0.74 -10.74 2.93
N SER A 12 0.57 -10.59 2.78
CA SER A 12 1.33 -9.41 3.20
C SER A 12 1.26 -8.25 2.19
N THR A 13 0.68 -8.50 1.02
CA THR A 13 0.65 -7.56 -0.11
C THR A 13 -0.79 -7.38 -0.62
N ALA A 14 -1.11 -6.16 -1.03
CA ALA A 14 -2.45 -5.82 -1.49
C ALA A 14 -2.67 -6.23 -2.96
N THR A 15 -3.91 -6.53 -3.31
CA THR A 15 -4.36 -6.60 -4.70
C THR A 15 -4.76 -5.21 -5.17
N VAL A 16 -4.20 -4.79 -6.30
CA VAL A 16 -4.53 -3.49 -6.93
C VAL A 16 -5.70 -3.69 -7.88
N VAL A 17 -6.76 -2.90 -7.71
CA VAL A 17 -7.97 -3.00 -8.52
C VAL A 17 -8.46 -1.60 -8.91
N PRO A 18 -8.79 -1.35 -10.19
CA PRO A 18 -9.48 -0.13 -10.59
C PRO A 18 -10.95 -0.21 -10.20
N ALA A 19 -11.46 0.78 -9.48
CA ALA A 19 -12.86 0.84 -9.04
C ALA A 19 -13.33 2.29 -8.82
N ALA A 20 -14.64 2.50 -8.83
CA ALA A 20 -15.27 3.75 -8.47
C ALA A 20 -15.52 3.88 -6.95
N SER A 21 -15.66 2.74 -6.25
CA SER A 21 -15.93 2.70 -4.81
C SER A 21 -15.20 1.55 -4.11
N ALA A 22 -15.11 1.62 -2.78
CA ALA A 22 -14.52 0.56 -1.97
C ALA A 22 -15.33 -0.75 -2.05
N SER A 23 -16.66 -0.68 -2.12
CA SER A 23 -17.54 -1.85 -2.27
C SER A 23 -17.30 -2.54 -3.62
N GLN A 24 -17.19 -1.76 -4.70
CA GLN A 24 -16.88 -2.29 -6.03
C GLN A 24 -15.47 -2.89 -6.07
N ALA A 25 -14.49 -2.27 -5.39
CA ALA A 25 -13.14 -2.80 -5.27
C ALA A 25 -13.13 -4.16 -4.55
N ARG A 26 -13.87 -4.30 -3.44
CA ARG A 26 -14.03 -5.57 -2.72
C ARG A 26 -14.62 -6.64 -3.64
N ARG A 27 -15.73 -6.35 -4.31
CA ARG A 27 -16.39 -7.30 -5.23
C ARG A 27 -15.44 -7.80 -6.32
N ARG A 28 -14.75 -6.87 -6.98
CA ARG A 28 -13.77 -7.20 -8.03
C ARG A 28 -12.57 -7.98 -7.50
N ALA A 29 -12.11 -7.68 -6.28
CA ALA A 29 -11.01 -8.41 -5.65
C ALA A 29 -11.43 -9.82 -5.23
N SER A 30 -12.63 -10.00 -4.66
CA SER A 30 -13.21 -11.29 -4.33
C SER A 30 -13.36 -12.19 -5.56
N ALA A 31 -13.82 -11.63 -6.68
CA ALA A 31 -13.91 -12.37 -7.95
C ALA A 31 -12.55 -12.88 -8.47
N ARG A 32 -11.44 -12.30 -8.01
CA ARG A 32 -10.06 -12.68 -8.36
C ARG A 32 -9.31 -13.33 -7.20
N GLN A 33 -10.03 -13.73 -6.15
CA GLN A 33 -9.43 -14.36 -4.98
C GLN A 33 -8.83 -15.70 -5.37
N LYS A 34 -7.58 -15.93 -4.96
CA LYS A 34 -6.92 -17.23 -5.10
C LYS A 34 -7.07 -18.02 -3.80
N ARG A 35 -7.02 -19.36 -3.92
CA ARG A 35 -6.99 -20.25 -2.76
C ARG A 35 -5.86 -19.84 -1.81
N GLY A 36 -6.18 -19.77 -0.52
CA GLY A 36 -5.22 -19.40 0.54
C GLY A 36 -5.10 -17.91 0.85
N TYR A 37 -5.73 -17.00 0.10
CA TYR A 37 -5.66 -15.55 0.40
C TYR A 37 -6.37 -15.18 1.72
N GLY A 38 -7.36 -15.98 2.15
CA GLY A 38 -8.19 -15.66 3.32
C GLY A 38 -9.19 -14.55 3.02
N SER A 39 -9.80 -13.97 4.05
CA SER A 39 -10.81 -12.91 3.90
C SER A 39 -10.21 -11.54 3.58
N ILE A 40 -11.00 -10.67 2.94
CA ILE A 40 -10.64 -9.25 2.76
C ILE A 40 -10.69 -8.55 4.12
N THR A 41 -9.58 -7.95 4.53
CA THR A 41 -9.46 -7.21 5.79
C THR A 41 -9.71 -5.71 5.60
N ALA A 42 -9.26 -5.15 4.47
CA ALA A 42 -9.46 -3.74 4.17
C ALA A 42 -9.48 -3.49 2.65
N ALA A 43 -10.21 -2.47 2.23
CA ALA A 43 -10.14 -1.92 0.88
C ALA A 43 -9.95 -0.41 1.00
N ARG A 44 -8.81 0.09 0.54
CA ARG A 44 -8.43 1.51 0.68
C ARG A 44 -8.17 2.12 -0.67
N ARG A 45 -8.59 3.36 -0.88
CA ARG A 45 -8.25 4.12 -2.07
C ARG A 45 -6.74 4.39 -2.06
N ALA A 46 -6.07 4.15 -3.18
CA ALA A 46 -4.68 4.52 -3.34
C ALA A 46 -4.54 6.05 -3.29
N ASN A 47 -3.50 6.55 -2.62
CA ASN A 47 -3.19 7.97 -2.64
C ASN A 47 -2.67 8.37 -4.05
N ALA A 48 -2.48 9.67 -4.28
CA ALA A 48 -2.05 10.18 -5.58
C ALA A 48 -0.67 9.62 -6.02
N ALA A 49 0.28 9.52 -5.08
CA ALA A 49 1.61 8.99 -5.35
C ALA A 49 1.58 7.51 -5.77
N ASP A 50 0.87 6.67 -5.01
CA ASP A 50 0.72 5.24 -5.30
C ASP A 50 -0.03 5.06 -6.62
N SER A 51 -1.07 5.86 -6.88
CA SER A 51 -1.83 5.81 -8.13
C SER A 51 -0.95 6.11 -9.35
N HIS A 52 -0.01 7.05 -9.22
CA HIS A 52 0.94 7.38 -10.29
C HIS A 52 1.93 6.23 -10.54
N LEU A 53 2.43 5.59 -9.47
CA LEU A 53 3.32 4.42 -9.57
C LEU A 53 2.60 3.22 -10.20
N ILE A 54 1.37 2.93 -9.77
CA ILE A 54 0.53 1.86 -10.33
C ILE A 54 0.30 2.09 -11.83
N ARG A 55 0.02 3.33 -12.24
CA ARG A 55 -0.18 3.67 -13.66
C ARG A 55 1.07 3.39 -14.50
N LYS A 56 2.26 3.50 -13.91
CA LYS A 56 3.56 3.16 -14.55
C LYS A 56 3.89 1.67 -14.50
N GLY A 57 3.01 0.82 -13.98
CA GLY A 57 3.25 -0.62 -13.81
C GLY A 57 4.16 -0.97 -12.62
N ALA A 58 4.49 0.00 -11.76
CA ALA A 58 5.35 -0.24 -10.61
C ALA A 58 4.61 -0.98 -9.49
N TRP A 59 5.30 -1.93 -8.86
CA TRP A 59 4.79 -2.65 -7.70
C TRP A 59 4.80 -1.76 -6.45
N VAL A 60 3.61 -1.48 -5.88
CA VAL A 60 3.48 -0.71 -4.64
C VAL A 60 3.35 -1.63 -3.44
N ARG A 61 4.28 -1.53 -2.48
CA ARG A 61 4.22 -2.25 -1.19
C ARG A 61 3.70 -1.31 -0.11
N ARG A 62 2.62 -1.68 0.58
CA ARG A 62 2.11 -1.00 1.79
C ARG A 62 1.99 -2.01 2.92
N ARG A 63 2.30 -1.59 4.14
CA ARG A 63 1.99 -2.33 5.36
C ARG A 63 0.48 -2.29 5.63
N ARG A 64 0.00 -3.23 6.46
CA ARG A 64 -1.44 -3.42 6.77
C ARG A 64 -2.08 -2.21 7.47
N ASP A 65 -1.30 -1.49 8.27
CA ASP A 65 -1.66 -0.20 8.87
C ASP A 65 -1.81 0.92 7.82
N GLY A 66 -1.31 0.70 6.60
CA GLY A 66 -1.30 1.68 5.51
C GLY A 66 0.00 2.47 5.44
N SER A 67 1.01 2.20 6.26
CA SER A 67 2.32 2.82 6.14
C SER A 67 3.08 2.25 4.93
N SER A 68 3.87 3.06 4.24
CA SER A 68 4.68 2.60 3.10
C SER A 68 6.12 2.33 3.57
N PRO A 69 6.73 1.17 3.26
CA PRO A 69 8.10 0.86 3.68
C PRO A 69 9.14 1.81 3.07
N GLN A 70 8.89 2.26 1.83
CA GLN A 70 9.78 3.16 1.09
C GLN A 70 9.42 4.64 1.26
N PHE A 71 8.19 4.91 1.68
CA PHE A 71 7.62 6.24 1.80
C PHE A 71 6.96 6.43 3.16
N GLY A 72 7.71 6.20 4.24
CA GLY A 72 7.33 6.74 5.54
C GLY A 72 6.82 8.17 5.33
N SER A 73 5.78 8.57 6.07
CA SER A 73 5.22 9.93 5.97
C SER A 73 6.35 10.96 5.99
N ALA A 74 6.17 12.15 5.38
CA ALA A 74 7.22 13.18 5.37
C ALA A 74 7.89 13.39 6.76
N PRO A 75 7.14 13.34 7.89
CA PRO A 75 7.72 13.30 9.24
C PRO A 75 8.63 12.09 9.50
N SER A 76 8.21 10.87 9.13
CA SER A 76 9.02 9.66 9.26
C SER A 76 10.28 9.68 8.40
N LYS A 77 10.23 10.25 7.18
CA LYS A 77 11.42 10.48 6.35
C LYS A 77 12.38 11.49 7.00
N ALA A 78 11.86 12.59 7.54
CA ALA A 78 12.66 13.59 8.24
C ALA A 78 13.30 12.99 9.50
N ARG A 79 12.56 12.19 10.27
CA ARG A 79 13.06 11.50 11.47
C ARG A 79 14.17 10.49 11.12
N ALA A 80 13.98 9.69 10.08
CA ALA A 80 15.00 8.74 9.60
C ALA A 80 16.27 9.46 9.11
N ARG A 81 16.14 10.59 8.40
CA ARG A 81 17.29 11.43 8.03
C ARG A 81 18.02 11.99 9.25
N ARG A 82 17.29 12.56 10.22
CA ARG A 82 17.89 13.09 11.46
C ARG A 82 18.63 12.00 12.23
N GLN A 83 18.07 10.80 12.34
CA GLN A 83 18.76 9.67 12.98
C GLN A 83 20.06 9.32 12.24
N ARG A 84 20.03 9.19 10.91
CA ARG A 84 21.26 8.95 10.12
C ARG A 84 22.31 10.03 10.30
N SER A 85 21.94 11.31 10.33
CA SER A 85 22.89 12.41 10.57
C SER A 85 23.52 12.35 11.96
N ARG A 86 22.76 11.96 13.00
CA ARG A 86 23.30 11.79 14.36
C ARG A 86 24.34 10.67 14.44
N TYR A 87 24.16 9.59 13.67
CA TYR A 87 25.12 8.49 13.61
C TYR A 87 26.33 8.77 12.71
N ARG A 88 26.32 9.81 11.85
CA ARG A 88 27.49 10.20 11.03
C ARG A 88 28.60 10.88 11.83
N PHE A 89 28.31 11.37 13.03
CA PHE A 89 29.35 11.94 13.91
C PHE A 89 30.14 10.84 14.65
N TRP A 90 29.63 9.61 14.65
CA TRP A 90 30.23 8.44 15.32
C TRP A 90 30.98 7.50 14.34
N LEU A 91 31.12 7.90 13.08
CA LEU A 91 31.92 7.25 12.03
C LEU A 91 33.00 8.22 11.57
#